data_AF-A0A8K0TJC9-F1
#
_entry.id   AF-A0A8K0TJC9-F1
#
_cell.length_a   1.000
_cell.length_b   1.000
_cell.length_c   1.000
_cell.angle_alpha   90.00
_cell.angle_beta   90.00
_cell.angle_gamma   90.00
#
_symmetry.space_group_name_H-M   'P 1'
#
loop_
_entity.id
_entity.type
_entity.pdbx_description
1 polymer ?
#
loop_
_entity_poly.entity_id
_entity_poly.type
_entity_poly.pdbx_seq_one_letter_code
_entity_poly.pdbx_strand_id
1 'polypeptide(L)'
;MLVADGASNISLIGEGRIFGNGAAGFTDGDDVEMGTWIAKKLRPRVIVLDSCRNVRIEGLRIDDAPLWTMHLIACDGVSITGVAVDNDRRMPNTDGVAIDGCANMRIERCQFRTADDGIVLKTTRRPDGSLTGPCVNIVARDCIVESNSCALKLGTESFSAFRDIVFEDIAVEKSNRALGIFSRDGGVVENIRFSRITVDCHDKPRGFWGSGEPLTINTVDRRPEEFPTGKVSKILVEDVTGTVEGAVNIVAERQGDISGITLRRVKLQQQVGKYGRAATYDLRPTIADRFDRFAEEGGTGRANAFRLDAEGRVIGMIDYPSGTPGIFAKGVEDLVTEDVEISRPSPLPAGWNPETIMRV
;
A
#
# COMPACT_ATOMS: atom_id res chain seq x y z
N MET A 1 9.74 3.66 22.26
CA MET A 1 10.22 2.71 21.23
C MET A 1 10.62 1.42 21.93
N LEU A 2 10.11 0.29 21.48
CA LEU A 2 10.48 -1.06 21.91
C LEU A 2 11.30 -1.71 20.79
N VAL A 3 12.46 -2.28 21.12
CA VAL A 3 13.37 -2.88 20.13
C VAL A 3 13.83 -4.25 20.59
N ALA A 4 13.89 -5.21 19.68
CA ALA A 4 14.61 -6.47 19.85
C ALA A 4 15.34 -6.85 18.56
N ASP A 5 16.52 -7.46 18.71
CA ASP A 5 17.36 -7.91 17.60
C ASP A 5 17.85 -9.33 17.91
N GLY A 6 17.67 -10.27 16.97
CA GLY A 6 18.12 -11.66 17.08
C GLY A 6 17.48 -12.47 18.22
N ALA A 7 16.39 -11.98 18.81
CA ALA A 7 15.77 -12.58 19.99
C ALA A 7 14.71 -13.64 19.62
N SER A 8 14.42 -14.54 20.56
CA SER A 8 13.44 -15.61 20.37
C SER A 8 12.44 -15.67 21.52
N ASN A 9 11.22 -16.16 21.24
CA ASN A 9 10.15 -16.34 22.23
C ASN A 9 9.73 -15.03 22.91
N ILE A 10 9.49 -14.00 22.09
CA ILE A 10 9.09 -12.67 22.54
C ILE A 10 7.56 -12.62 22.69
N SER A 11 7.07 -12.09 23.80
CA SER A 11 5.64 -11.85 24.00
C SER A 11 5.39 -10.41 24.45
N LEU A 12 4.60 -9.68 23.67
CA LEU A 12 4.13 -8.33 23.94
C LEU A 12 2.60 -8.40 24.08
N ILE A 13 2.11 -8.63 25.30
CA ILE A 13 0.71 -8.97 25.54
C ILE A 13 0.05 -8.05 26.57
N GLY A 14 -1.25 -7.83 26.40
CA GLY A 14 -2.12 -7.14 27.34
C GLY A 14 -2.94 -6.02 26.68
N GLU A 15 -3.89 -5.47 27.41
CA GLU A 15 -4.81 -4.43 26.91
C GLU A 15 -4.27 -3.00 27.13
N GLY A 16 -2.97 -2.89 27.38
CA GLY A 16 -2.29 -1.64 27.66
C GLY A 16 -2.17 -0.73 26.45
N ARG A 17 -1.99 0.56 26.70
CA ARG A 17 -1.80 1.60 25.68
C ARG A 17 -0.32 1.97 25.54
N ILE A 18 0.20 1.95 24.32
CA ILE A 18 1.48 2.54 23.93
C ILE A 18 1.17 3.83 23.15
N PHE A 19 1.61 4.99 23.66
CA PHE A 19 1.35 6.29 23.04
C PHE A 19 2.63 6.87 22.43
N GLY A 20 2.60 7.16 21.12
CA GLY A 20 3.75 7.63 20.35
C GLY A 20 3.97 9.15 20.36
N ASN A 21 2.94 9.95 20.68
CA ASN A 21 2.98 11.42 20.66
C ASN A 21 3.43 12.02 19.31
N GLY A 22 3.03 11.38 18.21
CA GLY A 22 3.41 11.69 16.84
C GLY A 22 3.05 13.08 16.40
N ALA A 23 1.75 13.40 16.34
CA ALA A 23 1.28 14.67 15.81
C ALA A 23 1.77 15.90 16.59
N ALA A 24 1.85 15.79 17.92
CA ALA A 24 2.26 16.89 18.80
C ALA A 24 3.79 16.99 18.96
N GLY A 25 4.51 15.87 19.00
CA GLY A 25 5.95 15.86 19.28
C GLY A 25 6.84 15.91 18.04
N PHE A 26 6.33 15.42 16.90
CA PHE A 26 7.15 15.07 15.74
C PHE A 26 6.76 15.79 14.44
N THR A 27 6.19 16.98 14.56
CA THR A 27 5.82 17.86 13.44
C THR A 27 6.57 19.19 13.52
N ASP A 28 6.94 19.74 12.36
CA ASP A 28 7.55 21.07 12.17
C ASP A 28 6.54 22.09 11.61
N GLY A 29 5.32 21.65 11.28
CA GLY A 29 4.27 22.50 10.74
C GLY A 29 3.15 21.73 10.06
N ASP A 30 2.29 22.47 9.35
CA ASP A 30 1.15 21.97 8.61
C ASP A 30 1.33 22.27 7.11
N ASP A 31 1.25 21.24 6.27
CA ASP A 31 1.14 21.36 4.83
C ASP A 31 -0.32 21.12 4.42
N VAL A 32 -1.10 22.20 4.51
CA VAL A 32 -2.55 22.20 4.27
C VAL A 32 -2.88 21.78 2.84
N GLU A 33 -2.08 22.22 1.86
CA GLU A 33 -2.27 21.89 0.45
C GLU A 33 -2.09 20.39 0.21
N MET A 34 -1.07 19.79 0.83
CA MET A 34 -0.83 18.35 0.74
C MET A 34 -1.73 17.53 1.67
N GLY A 35 -2.44 18.17 2.58
CA GLY A 35 -3.33 17.53 3.55
C GLY A 35 -2.60 16.75 4.64
N THR A 36 -1.33 17.06 4.88
CA THR A 36 -0.45 16.30 5.79
C THR A 36 0.29 17.22 6.74
N TRP A 37 0.72 16.71 7.90
CA TRP A 37 1.71 17.42 8.70
C TRP A 37 3.07 17.47 7.98
N ILE A 38 3.84 18.51 8.25
CA ILE A 38 5.27 18.56 7.92
C ILE A 38 5.98 17.78 9.02
N ALA A 39 6.32 16.52 8.74
CA ALA A 39 6.93 15.66 9.73
C ALA A 39 8.40 16.02 9.97
N LYS A 40 8.84 15.95 11.23
CA LYS A 40 10.27 16.07 11.58
C LYS A 40 11.10 15.02 10.84
N LYS A 41 12.34 15.37 10.52
CA LYS A 41 13.28 14.45 9.84
C LYS A 41 13.58 13.20 10.68
N LEU A 42 13.77 13.36 11.98
CA LEU A 42 14.08 12.27 12.90
C LEU A 42 12.84 11.92 13.73
N ARG A 43 12.30 10.72 13.51
CA ARG A 43 11.08 10.20 14.15
C ARG A 43 11.33 8.75 14.54
N PRO A 44 10.99 8.34 15.79
CA PRO A 44 11.14 6.96 16.18
C PRO A 44 10.03 6.09 15.57
N ARG A 45 10.31 4.80 15.39
CA ARG A 45 9.26 3.79 15.23
C ARG A 45 8.75 3.38 16.62
N VAL A 46 7.59 2.74 16.72
CA VAL A 46 7.05 2.35 18.04
C VAL A 46 7.58 1.00 18.48
N ILE A 47 7.43 -0.04 17.64
CA ILE A 47 7.93 -1.40 17.86
C ILE A 47 8.82 -1.79 16.68
N VAL A 48 10.04 -2.22 16.95
CA VAL A 48 10.99 -2.71 15.94
C VAL A 48 11.55 -4.05 16.36
N LEU A 49 11.25 -5.10 15.60
CA LEU A 49 11.79 -6.45 15.85
C LEU A 49 12.60 -6.85 14.61
N ASP A 50 13.91 -7.05 14.77
CA ASP A 50 14.79 -7.50 13.69
C ASP A 50 15.28 -8.91 13.96
N SER A 51 15.21 -9.78 12.96
CA SER A 51 15.76 -11.14 12.99
C SER A 51 15.25 -11.98 14.18
N CYS A 52 14.01 -11.72 14.60
CA CYS A 52 13.39 -12.36 15.76
C CYS A 52 12.60 -13.62 15.38
N ARG A 53 12.47 -14.57 16.32
CA ARG A 53 11.73 -15.83 16.12
C ARG A 53 10.69 -16.07 17.20
N ASN A 54 9.56 -16.69 16.84
CA ASN A 54 8.48 -17.01 17.77
C ASN A 54 7.99 -15.77 18.55
N VAL A 55 7.40 -14.82 17.83
CA VAL A 55 6.93 -13.55 18.37
C VAL A 55 5.41 -13.57 18.53
N ARG A 56 4.91 -13.20 19.72
CA ARG A 56 3.49 -13.01 19.99
C ARG A 56 3.20 -11.57 20.39
N ILE A 57 2.33 -10.88 19.66
CA ILE A 57 1.84 -9.54 19.99
C ILE A 57 0.32 -9.61 20.13
N GLU A 58 -0.22 -9.27 21.30
CA GLU A 58 -1.64 -9.52 21.60
C GLU A 58 -2.30 -8.44 22.44
N GLY A 59 -3.49 -8.00 22.00
CA GLY A 59 -4.41 -7.14 22.75
C GLY A 59 -4.00 -5.67 22.89
N LEU A 60 -2.80 -5.30 22.44
CA LEU A 60 -2.25 -3.97 22.64
C LEU A 60 -3.03 -2.89 21.87
N ARG A 61 -3.10 -1.70 22.47
CA ARG A 61 -3.47 -0.47 21.76
C ARG A 61 -2.24 0.40 21.53
N ILE A 62 -2.01 0.81 20.28
CA ILE A 62 -0.91 1.70 19.90
C ILE A 62 -1.50 2.95 19.24
N ASP A 63 -1.23 4.12 19.82
CA ASP A 63 -1.83 5.36 19.35
C ASP A 63 -0.76 6.39 18.96
N ASP A 64 -1.09 7.19 17.95
CA ASP A 64 -0.35 8.39 17.54
C ASP A 64 1.15 8.12 17.32
N ALA A 65 1.46 7.11 16.52
CA ALA A 65 2.83 6.78 16.14
C ALA A 65 3.48 7.93 15.33
N PRO A 66 4.74 8.29 15.61
CA PRO A 66 5.45 9.30 14.84
C PRO A 66 6.02 8.78 13.51
N LEU A 67 6.15 7.47 13.32
CA LEU A 67 6.61 6.82 12.09
C LEU A 67 5.96 5.43 12.02
N TRP A 68 6.46 4.50 11.20
CA TRP A 68 6.03 3.10 11.14
C TRP A 68 5.80 2.54 12.55
N THR A 69 4.59 2.05 12.78
CA THR A 69 4.12 1.70 14.12
C THR A 69 4.77 0.41 14.58
N MET A 70 4.53 -0.69 13.86
CA MET A 70 5.21 -1.96 14.08
C MET A 70 6.05 -2.29 12.84
N HIS A 71 7.35 -2.45 13.02
CA HIS A 71 8.27 -2.82 11.95
C HIS A 71 8.97 -4.14 12.30
N LEU A 72 8.57 -5.19 11.59
CA LEU A 72 9.10 -6.53 11.74
C LEU A 72 10.04 -6.80 10.57
N ILE A 73 11.30 -7.07 10.86
CA ILE A 73 12.36 -7.23 9.86
C ILE A 73 12.90 -8.65 10.00
N ALA A 74 12.93 -9.43 8.92
CA ALA A 74 13.52 -10.78 8.89
C ALA A 74 13.02 -11.71 10.02
N CYS A 75 11.77 -11.54 10.47
CA CYS A 75 11.19 -12.33 11.55
C CYS A 75 10.55 -13.62 11.03
N ASP A 76 10.55 -14.66 11.87
CA ASP A 76 9.98 -15.97 11.53
C ASP A 76 9.11 -16.51 12.66
N GLY A 77 7.87 -16.90 12.34
CA GLY A 77 6.90 -17.37 13.32
C GLY A 77 6.35 -16.22 14.16
N VAL A 78 5.52 -15.37 13.54
CA VAL A 78 4.93 -14.20 14.21
C VAL A 78 3.41 -14.30 14.26
N SER A 79 2.81 -14.06 15.43
CA SER A 79 1.36 -13.90 15.59
C SER A 79 1.03 -12.53 16.16
N ILE A 80 0.21 -11.76 15.44
CA ILE A 80 -0.38 -10.50 15.91
C ILE A 80 -1.88 -10.71 16.05
N THR A 81 -2.45 -10.48 17.22
CA THR A 81 -3.87 -10.75 17.47
C THR A 81 -4.53 -9.69 18.33
N GLY A 82 -5.69 -9.18 17.92
CA GLY A 82 -6.45 -8.25 18.75
C GLY A 82 -5.76 -6.90 18.98
N VAL A 83 -4.78 -6.54 18.13
CA VAL A 83 -4.06 -5.26 18.25
C VAL A 83 -4.85 -4.15 17.56
N ALA A 84 -4.92 -2.99 18.20
CA ALA A 84 -5.51 -1.78 17.64
C ALA A 84 -4.44 -0.70 17.46
N VAL A 85 -4.29 -0.19 16.23
CA VAL A 85 -3.48 0.98 15.90
C VAL A 85 -4.38 2.14 15.50
N ASP A 86 -4.20 3.30 16.13
CA ASP A 86 -4.92 4.54 15.80
C ASP A 86 -3.95 5.73 15.72
N ASN A 87 -3.45 5.98 14.52
CA ASN A 87 -2.50 7.06 14.23
C ASN A 87 -3.20 8.28 13.66
N ASP A 88 -2.64 9.48 13.84
CA ASP A 88 -3.14 10.68 13.16
C ASP A 88 -3.10 10.48 11.64
N ARG A 89 -4.25 10.66 10.98
CA ARG A 89 -4.47 10.40 9.54
C ARG A 89 -3.75 11.40 8.62
N ARG A 90 -3.12 12.43 9.17
CA ARG A 90 -2.31 13.43 8.46
C ARG A 90 -0.81 13.24 8.69
N MET A 91 -0.41 12.36 9.61
CA MET A 91 1.00 12.14 9.95
C MET A 91 1.67 11.20 8.94
N PRO A 92 2.60 11.67 8.07
CA PRO A 92 3.20 10.86 7.01
C PRO A 92 3.92 9.62 7.53
N ASN A 93 3.97 8.53 6.74
CA ASN A 93 4.77 7.33 7.03
C ASN A 93 4.42 6.66 8.37
N THR A 94 3.13 6.61 8.71
CA THR A 94 2.60 5.98 9.92
C THR A 94 1.95 4.64 9.61
N ASP A 95 2.72 3.75 9.00
CA ASP A 95 2.29 2.40 8.64
C ASP A 95 1.81 1.64 9.89
N GLY A 96 0.78 0.80 9.75
CA GLY A 96 0.19 0.05 10.87
C GLY A 96 1.10 -1.11 11.27
N VAL A 97 1.33 -2.02 10.32
CA VAL A 97 2.36 -3.07 10.43
C VAL A 97 3.14 -3.18 9.13
N ALA A 98 4.44 -2.95 9.22
CA ALA A 98 5.41 -3.16 8.16
C ALA A 98 6.11 -4.50 8.37
N ILE A 99 5.85 -5.45 7.48
CA ILE A 99 6.36 -6.81 7.47
C ILE A 99 7.46 -6.87 6.42
N ASP A 100 8.73 -6.82 6.83
CA ASP A 100 9.88 -6.69 5.94
C ASP A 100 10.70 -7.99 5.90
N GLY A 101 10.51 -8.80 4.86
CA GLY A 101 11.21 -10.08 4.67
C GLY A 101 10.91 -11.13 5.74
N CYS A 102 9.67 -11.20 6.22
CA CYS A 102 9.27 -12.15 7.28
C CYS A 102 8.61 -13.43 6.74
N ALA A 103 8.67 -14.51 7.51
CA ALA A 103 8.05 -15.79 7.17
C ALA A 103 7.10 -16.29 8.26
N ASN A 104 6.11 -17.10 7.86
CA ASN A 104 5.21 -17.83 8.77
C ASN A 104 4.50 -16.88 9.76
N MET A 105 3.69 -15.97 9.22
CA MET A 105 3.06 -14.91 10.00
C MET A 105 1.53 -14.94 9.94
N ARG A 106 0.88 -14.64 11.06
CA ARG A 106 -0.57 -14.48 11.17
C ARG A 106 -0.92 -13.14 11.81
N ILE A 107 -1.85 -12.42 11.19
CA ILE A 107 -2.43 -11.18 11.71
C ILE A 107 -3.94 -11.41 11.78
N GLU A 108 -4.51 -11.36 12.97
CA GLU A 108 -5.91 -11.74 13.18
C GLU A 108 -6.64 -10.78 14.10
N ARG A 109 -7.89 -10.44 13.77
CA ARG A 109 -8.77 -9.66 14.68
C ARG A 109 -8.17 -8.29 15.05
N CYS A 110 -7.41 -7.69 14.15
CA CYS A 110 -6.72 -6.41 14.38
C CYS A 110 -7.47 -5.23 13.76
N GLN A 111 -7.21 -4.03 14.27
CA GLN A 111 -7.70 -2.78 13.69
C GLN A 111 -6.50 -1.87 13.38
N PHE A 112 -6.39 -1.39 12.15
CA PHE A 112 -5.33 -0.47 11.75
C PHE A 112 -5.93 0.79 11.14
N ARG A 113 -5.78 1.94 11.81
CA ARG A 113 -6.18 3.25 11.29
C ARG A 113 -4.94 4.13 11.14
N THR A 114 -4.54 4.40 9.90
CA THR A 114 -3.22 4.94 9.58
C THR A 114 -3.30 6.06 8.53
N ALA A 115 -2.32 6.96 8.53
CA ALA A 115 -2.19 7.90 7.41
C ALA A 115 -1.54 7.21 6.20
N ASP A 116 -0.55 6.37 6.45
CA ASP A 116 0.14 5.60 5.42
C ASP A 116 -0.38 4.16 5.39
N ASP A 117 0.40 3.21 4.90
CA ASP A 117 -0.10 1.85 4.63
C ASP A 117 -0.60 1.11 5.89
N GLY A 118 -1.72 0.38 5.79
CA GLY A 118 -2.32 -0.33 6.94
C GLY A 118 -1.52 -1.58 7.32
N ILE A 119 -1.62 -2.61 6.48
CA ILE A 119 -0.79 -3.82 6.52
C ILE A 119 0.07 -3.81 5.26
N VAL A 120 1.38 -3.63 5.43
CA VAL A 120 2.32 -3.54 4.31
C VAL A 120 3.41 -4.59 4.40
N LEU A 121 3.61 -5.31 3.31
CA LEU A 121 4.69 -6.25 3.15
C LEU A 121 5.78 -5.60 2.30
N LYS A 122 7.02 -5.66 2.78
CA LYS A 122 8.21 -5.14 2.13
C LYS A 122 9.26 -6.23 2.04
N THR A 123 10.19 -6.07 1.11
CA THR A 123 11.44 -6.83 1.09
C THR A 123 12.54 -5.85 0.76
N THR A 124 13.33 -5.44 1.76
CA THR A 124 14.28 -4.32 1.68
C THR A 124 15.72 -4.80 1.46
N ARG A 125 16.48 -4.01 0.70
CA ARG A 125 17.95 -4.07 0.69
C ARG A 125 18.51 -3.18 1.80
N ARG A 126 19.22 -3.78 2.76
CA ARG A 126 19.88 -3.10 3.87
C ARG A 126 21.05 -2.23 3.38
N PRO A 127 21.52 -1.25 4.20
CA PRO A 127 22.65 -0.40 3.84
C PRO A 127 23.95 -1.16 3.51
N ASP A 128 24.17 -2.32 4.13
CA ASP A 128 25.32 -3.20 3.87
C ASP A 128 25.17 -4.03 2.57
N GLY A 129 24.03 -3.88 1.88
CA GLY A 129 23.71 -4.58 0.64
C GLY A 129 23.03 -5.93 0.82
N SER A 130 22.89 -6.44 2.05
CA SER A 130 22.14 -7.66 2.33
C SER A 130 20.63 -7.44 2.14
N LEU A 131 19.87 -8.52 1.90
CA LEU A 131 18.42 -8.45 1.77
C LEU A 131 17.75 -8.90 3.08
N THR A 132 16.60 -8.30 3.43
CA THR A 132 15.79 -8.75 4.57
C THR A 132 15.26 -10.16 4.39
N GLY A 133 15.08 -10.59 3.14
CA GLY A 133 14.60 -11.91 2.77
C GLY A 133 13.22 -11.85 2.12
N PRO A 134 12.65 -13.00 1.73
CA PRO A 134 11.32 -13.06 1.15
C PRO A 134 10.23 -12.89 2.23
N CYS A 135 9.06 -12.41 1.79
CA CYS A 135 7.82 -12.51 2.56
C CYS A 135 7.07 -13.77 2.12
N VAL A 136 6.96 -14.78 2.99
CA VAL A 136 6.36 -16.08 2.64
C VAL A 136 5.43 -16.63 3.71
N ASN A 137 4.32 -17.25 3.29
CA ASN A 137 3.33 -17.87 4.18
C ASN A 137 2.80 -16.87 5.22
N ILE A 138 2.11 -15.84 4.74
CA ILE A 138 1.55 -14.77 5.55
C ILE A 138 0.04 -14.74 5.36
N VAL A 139 -0.70 -14.75 6.48
CA VAL A 139 -2.15 -14.63 6.49
C VAL A 139 -2.57 -13.44 7.33
N ALA A 140 -3.35 -12.54 6.76
CA ALA A 140 -4.06 -11.50 7.48
C ALA A 140 -5.57 -11.72 7.35
N ARG A 141 -6.27 -11.83 8.47
CA ARG A 141 -7.72 -12.09 8.46
C ARG A 141 -8.49 -11.48 9.61
N ASP A 142 -9.79 -11.34 9.42
CA ASP A 142 -10.72 -10.77 10.40
C ASP A 142 -10.30 -9.36 10.86
N CYS A 143 -9.80 -8.53 9.93
CA CYS A 143 -9.24 -7.21 10.26
C CYS A 143 -10.13 -6.07 9.78
N ILE A 144 -10.01 -4.90 10.44
CA ILE A 144 -10.55 -3.63 9.96
C ILE A 144 -9.36 -2.70 9.64
N VAL A 145 -9.34 -2.14 8.44
CA VAL A 145 -8.21 -1.32 7.98
C VAL A 145 -8.71 0.00 7.37
N GLU A 146 -8.23 1.12 7.88
CA GLU A 146 -8.41 2.47 7.34
C GLU A 146 -7.02 3.04 7.01
N SER A 147 -6.80 3.46 5.76
CA SER A 147 -5.53 4.05 5.32
C SER A 147 -5.75 5.20 4.35
N ASN A 148 -5.12 6.36 4.60
CA ASN A 148 -5.06 7.43 3.60
C ASN A 148 -4.05 7.15 2.46
N SER A 149 -3.33 6.02 2.51
CA SER A 149 -2.43 5.53 1.46
C SER A 149 -2.97 4.21 0.88
N CYS A 150 -2.52 3.04 1.34
CA CYS A 150 -3.06 1.75 0.92
C CYS A 150 -3.33 0.83 2.12
N ALA A 151 -4.55 0.31 2.22
CA ALA A 151 -4.96 -0.53 3.34
C ALA A 151 -4.15 -1.85 3.39
N LEU A 152 -4.07 -2.57 2.27
CA LEU A 152 -3.38 -3.85 2.16
C LEU A 152 -2.38 -3.78 1.01
N LYS A 153 -1.08 -3.81 1.31
CA LYS A 153 -0.05 -3.50 0.32
C LYS A 153 1.12 -4.49 0.30
N LEU A 154 1.59 -4.82 -0.90
CA LEU A 154 2.90 -5.39 -1.15
C LEU A 154 3.78 -4.34 -1.84
N GLY A 155 4.99 -4.16 -1.33
CA GLY A 155 5.94 -3.13 -1.75
C GLY A 155 5.85 -1.85 -0.91
N THR A 156 6.47 -0.75 -1.33
CA THR A 156 7.17 -0.55 -2.60
C THR A 156 8.51 -1.27 -2.68
N GLU A 157 9.24 -1.35 -1.56
CA GLU A 157 10.47 -2.13 -1.44
C GLU A 157 10.17 -3.60 -1.74
N SER A 158 10.69 -4.08 -2.87
CA SER A 158 10.33 -5.37 -3.46
C SER A 158 11.57 -6.13 -3.95
N PHE A 159 12.63 -6.16 -3.15
CA PHE A 159 13.94 -6.74 -3.50
C PHE A 159 14.00 -8.27 -3.40
N SER A 160 13.00 -8.91 -2.79
CA SER A 160 12.89 -10.37 -2.65
C SER A 160 11.43 -10.80 -2.83
N ALA A 161 11.22 -12.11 -2.92
CA ALA A 161 9.91 -12.65 -3.29
C ALA A 161 8.81 -12.32 -2.25
N PHE A 162 7.60 -12.10 -2.76
CA PHE A 162 6.36 -12.17 -2.01
C PHE A 162 5.60 -13.40 -2.50
N ARG A 163 5.40 -14.40 -1.64
CA ARG A 163 4.82 -15.69 -2.03
C ARG A 163 3.86 -16.24 -0.99
N ASP A 164 2.76 -16.83 -1.42
CA ASP A 164 1.79 -17.51 -0.54
C ASP A 164 1.25 -16.56 0.53
N ILE A 165 0.60 -15.48 0.08
CA ILE A 165 0.06 -14.43 0.95
C ILE A 165 -1.45 -14.37 0.77
N VAL A 166 -2.17 -14.39 1.89
CA VAL A 166 -3.63 -14.35 1.92
C VAL A 166 -4.11 -13.19 2.78
N PHE A 167 -4.99 -12.37 2.19
CA PHE A 167 -5.81 -11.40 2.89
C PHE A 167 -7.26 -11.86 2.77
N GLU A 168 -7.90 -12.18 3.89
CA GLU A 168 -9.28 -12.68 3.89
C GLU A 168 -10.15 -12.10 5.00
N ASP A 169 -11.45 -11.90 4.74
CA ASP A 169 -12.39 -11.39 5.75
C ASP A 169 -11.94 -10.04 6.34
N ILE A 170 -11.67 -9.06 5.45
CA ILE A 170 -11.18 -7.73 5.83
C ILE A 170 -12.19 -6.65 5.43
N ALA A 171 -12.49 -5.75 6.36
CA ALA A 171 -13.20 -4.51 6.07
C ALA A 171 -12.19 -3.38 5.82
N VAL A 172 -12.11 -2.90 4.58
CA VAL A 172 -11.37 -1.69 4.24
C VAL A 172 -12.33 -0.50 4.30
N GLU A 173 -12.09 0.40 5.25
CA GLU A 173 -12.96 1.53 5.55
C GLU A 173 -12.28 2.86 5.18
N LYS A 174 -13.03 3.81 4.61
CA LYS A 174 -12.63 5.21 4.43
C LYS A 174 -11.22 5.41 3.84
N SER A 175 -10.75 4.49 3.02
CA SER A 175 -9.35 4.40 2.62
C SER A 175 -9.09 5.09 1.28
N ASN A 176 -7.84 5.38 0.93
CA ASN A 176 -7.52 5.84 -0.41
C ASN A 176 -7.46 4.67 -1.39
N ARG A 177 -6.65 3.66 -1.05
CA ARG A 177 -6.62 2.39 -1.77
C ARG A 177 -6.94 1.23 -0.87
N ALA A 178 -7.64 0.23 -1.40
CA ALA A 178 -7.83 -1.02 -0.70
C ALA A 178 -6.64 -1.98 -0.93
N LEU A 179 -6.50 -2.51 -2.14
CA LEU A 179 -5.57 -3.61 -2.44
C LEU A 179 -4.42 -3.10 -3.33
N GLY A 180 -3.18 -3.27 -2.90
CA GLY A 180 -2.00 -2.72 -3.59
C GLY A 180 -0.87 -3.72 -3.80
N ILE A 181 -0.36 -3.83 -5.02
CA ILE A 181 0.87 -4.56 -5.35
C ILE A 181 1.79 -3.66 -6.17
N PHE A 182 2.95 -3.35 -5.62
CA PHE A 182 3.94 -2.44 -6.21
C PHE A 182 5.26 -3.19 -6.39
N SER A 183 5.48 -3.76 -7.58
CA SER A 183 6.75 -4.39 -7.96
C SER A 183 7.68 -3.34 -8.55
N ARG A 184 8.88 -3.21 -7.99
CA ARG A 184 9.86 -2.17 -8.32
C ARG A 184 11.30 -2.66 -8.38
N ASP A 185 11.69 -3.61 -7.53
CA ASP A 185 13.11 -3.90 -7.24
C ASP A 185 13.53 -5.36 -7.51
N GLY A 186 12.88 -6.03 -8.48
CA GLY A 186 13.32 -7.33 -9.01
C GLY A 186 12.78 -8.58 -8.31
N GLY A 187 12.20 -8.44 -7.12
CA GLY A 187 11.52 -9.52 -6.41
C GLY A 187 10.26 -10.00 -7.13
N VAL A 188 10.05 -11.31 -7.16
CA VAL A 188 8.86 -11.92 -7.77
C VAL A 188 7.67 -11.80 -6.81
N VAL A 189 6.49 -11.43 -7.32
CA VAL A 189 5.23 -11.49 -6.57
C VAL A 189 4.39 -12.63 -7.15
N GLU A 190 4.11 -13.66 -6.37
CA GLU A 190 3.26 -14.74 -6.85
C GLU A 190 2.37 -15.38 -5.79
N ASN A 191 1.25 -15.96 -6.24
CA ASN A 191 0.30 -16.67 -5.38
C ASN A 191 -0.23 -15.79 -4.24
N ILE A 192 -0.87 -14.68 -4.61
CA ILE A 192 -1.47 -13.72 -3.69
C ILE A 192 -2.99 -13.83 -3.81
N ARG A 193 -3.68 -13.92 -2.68
CA ARG A 193 -5.14 -13.99 -2.63
C ARG A 193 -5.72 -12.87 -1.77
N PHE A 194 -6.65 -12.14 -2.35
CA PHE A 194 -7.54 -11.21 -1.66
C PHE A 194 -8.96 -11.79 -1.76
N SER A 195 -9.58 -12.15 -0.64
CA SER A 195 -10.89 -12.82 -0.64
C SER A 195 -11.83 -12.30 0.43
N ARG A 196 -13.11 -12.10 0.10
CA ARG A 196 -14.15 -11.65 1.07
C ARG A 196 -13.76 -10.33 1.73
N ILE A 197 -13.63 -9.30 0.89
CA ILE A 197 -13.20 -7.95 1.32
C ILE A 197 -14.27 -6.93 0.97
N THR A 198 -14.68 -6.14 1.96
CA THR A 198 -15.49 -4.94 1.69
C THR A 198 -14.59 -3.73 1.50
N VAL A 199 -14.87 -2.90 0.50
CA VAL A 199 -14.05 -1.71 0.19
C VAL A 199 -14.87 -0.43 0.26
N ASP A 200 -14.31 0.58 0.91
CA ASP A 200 -14.81 1.96 0.94
C ASP A 200 -13.64 2.89 0.62
N CYS A 201 -13.51 3.27 -0.65
CA CYS A 201 -12.33 3.97 -1.19
C CYS A 201 -12.66 5.39 -1.66
N HIS A 202 -11.98 6.37 -1.09
CA HIS A 202 -12.09 7.79 -1.40
C HIS A 202 -10.74 8.40 -1.76
N ASP A 203 -10.70 9.20 -2.82
CA ASP A 203 -9.52 9.98 -3.11
C ASP A 203 -9.17 10.93 -1.94
N LYS A 204 -7.87 11.18 -1.76
CA LYS A 204 -7.34 12.01 -0.66
C LYS A 204 -6.77 13.33 -1.16
N PRO A 205 -6.26 14.23 -0.31
CA PRO A 205 -5.42 15.34 -0.74
C PRO A 205 -4.14 14.88 -1.47
N ARG A 206 -3.56 15.79 -2.26
CA ARG A 206 -2.45 15.52 -3.20
C ARG A 206 -1.18 14.93 -2.57
N GLY A 207 -0.98 15.15 -1.27
CA GLY A 207 0.14 14.61 -0.51
C GLY A 207 0.12 13.09 -0.34
N PHE A 208 -1.03 12.44 -0.51
CA PHE A 208 -1.18 11.00 -0.43
C PHE A 208 -1.10 10.35 -1.81
N TRP A 209 -0.52 9.14 -1.84
CA TRP A 209 -0.49 8.31 -3.04
C TRP A 209 -1.87 7.71 -3.26
N GLY A 210 -2.37 7.79 -4.49
CA GLY A 210 -3.63 7.18 -4.90
C GLY A 210 -4.75 8.15 -5.22
N SER A 211 -5.78 7.55 -5.78
CA SER A 211 -6.92 8.17 -6.44
C SER A 211 -8.22 7.40 -6.17
N GLY A 212 -8.35 6.73 -5.01
CA GLY A 212 -9.57 6.00 -4.66
C GLY A 212 -9.63 4.56 -5.18
N GLU A 213 -8.51 3.91 -5.51
CA GLU A 213 -8.50 2.61 -6.20
C GLU A 213 -8.87 1.42 -5.28
N PRO A 214 -9.83 0.56 -5.65
CA PRO A 214 -10.07 -0.70 -4.94
C PRO A 214 -8.93 -1.71 -5.14
N LEU A 215 -8.29 -1.69 -6.31
CA LEU A 215 -7.17 -2.55 -6.63
C LEU A 215 -6.18 -1.77 -7.49
N THR A 216 -4.91 -1.77 -7.09
CA THR A 216 -3.80 -1.26 -7.89
C THR A 216 -2.70 -2.32 -7.94
N ILE A 217 -2.30 -2.74 -9.13
CA ILE A 217 -1.17 -3.66 -9.35
C ILE A 217 -0.28 -2.99 -10.38
N ASN A 218 1.01 -2.81 -10.07
CA ASN A 218 1.91 -2.19 -11.03
C ASN A 218 3.35 -2.72 -10.98
N THR A 219 3.93 -2.88 -12.17
CA THR A 219 5.37 -3.10 -12.39
C THR A 219 5.91 -1.87 -13.10
N VAL A 220 6.75 -1.10 -12.41
CA VAL A 220 7.35 0.14 -12.96
C VAL A 220 8.81 0.21 -12.57
N ASP A 221 9.71 0.36 -13.54
CA ASP A 221 11.12 0.49 -13.19
C ASP A 221 11.32 1.78 -12.41
N ARG A 222 11.98 1.66 -11.25
CA ARG A 222 12.53 2.81 -10.53
C ARG A 222 14.05 2.81 -10.51
N ARG A 223 14.68 1.65 -10.71
CA ARG A 223 16.13 1.38 -10.71
C ARG A 223 16.51 0.43 -11.86
N PRO A 224 16.18 0.70 -13.13
CA PRO A 224 16.29 -0.29 -14.20
C PRO A 224 17.71 -0.86 -14.41
N GLU A 225 18.75 -0.06 -14.10
CA GLU A 225 20.16 -0.45 -14.24
C GLU A 225 20.69 -1.32 -13.09
N GLU A 226 20.06 -1.25 -11.91
CA GLU A 226 20.53 -1.93 -10.70
C GLU A 226 19.57 -3.07 -10.28
N PHE A 227 18.28 -2.74 -10.25
CA PHE A 227 17.18 -3.58 -9.79
C PHE A 227 15.98 -3.32 -10.71
N PRO A 228 15.97 -3.91 -11.92
CA PRO A 228 14.79 -3.84 -12.78
C PRO A 228 13.60 -4.48 -12.08
N THR A 229 12.41 -4.06 -12.45
CA THR A 229 11.15 -4.60 -11.94
C THR A 229 11.07 -6.12 -11.98
N GLY A 230 10.46 -6.68 -10.93
CA GLY A 230 10.13 -8.10 -10.88
C GLY A 230 8.79 -8.40 -11.55
N LYS A 231 8.52 -9.69 -11.74
CA LYS A 231 7.27 -10.20 -12.31
C LYS A 231 6.18 -10.36 -11.24
N VAL A 232 4.93 -10.12 -11.63
CA VAL A 232 3.73 -10.36 -10.81
C VAL A 232 2.88 -11.42 -11.48
N SER A 233 2.52 -12.49 -10.77
CA SER A 233 1.67 -13.54 -11.33
C SER A 233 0.78 -14.25 -10.33
N LYS A 234 -0.24 -14.98 -10.81
CA LYS A 234 -1.13 -15.81 -9.98
C LYS A 234 -1.78 -15.00 -8.85
N ILE A 235 -2.45 -13.91 -9.23
CA ILE A 235 -3.16 -13.05 -8.29
C ILE A 235 -4.65 -13.36 -8.40
N LEU A 236 -5.26 -13.72 -7.27
CA LEU A 236 -6.70 -13.95 -7.17
C LEU A 236 -7.32 -12.85 -6.31
N VAL A 237 -8.24 -12.09 -6.90
CA VAL A 237 -9.09 -11.14 -6.18
C VAL A 237 -10.52 -11.63 -6.32
N GLU A 238 -11.13 -12.04 -5.21
CA GLU A 238 -12.48 -12.59 -5.25
C GLU A 238 -13.38 -12.17 -4.09
N ASP A 239 -14.69 -12.15 -4.32
CA ASP A 239 -15.69 -11.76 -3.31
C ASP A 239 -15.37 -10.36 -2.74
N VAL A 240 -15.14 -9.39 -3.63
CA VAL A 240 -14.83 -8.01 -3.26
C VAL A 240 -16.01 -7.13 -3.60
N THR A 241 -16.52 -6.40 -2.61
CA THR A 241 -17.69 -5.54 -2.79
C THR A 241 -17.54 -4.18 -2.14
N GLY A 242 -18.09 -3.12 -2.72
CA GLY A 242 -18.23 -1.85 -2.02
C GLY A 242 -18.20 -0.61 -2.91
N THR A 243 -17.87 0.53 -2.32
CA THR A 243 -17.93 1.84 -2.97
C THR A 243 -16.53 2.39 -3.19
N VAL A 244 -16.30 2.95 -4.38
CA VAL A 244 -14.97 3.42 -4.80
C VAL A 244 -15.08 4.71 -5.60
N GLU A 245 -14.06 5.54 -5.51
CA GLU A 245 -13.95 6.75 -6.34
C GLU A 245 -13.02 6.56 -7.53
N GLY A 246 -12.03 5.67 -7.41
CA GLY A 246 -11.06 5.34 -8.46
C GLY A 246 -11.44 4.14 -9.33
N ALA A 247 -10.57 3.80 -10.27
CA ALA A 247 -10.68 2.59 -11.09
C ALA A 247 -9.90 1.41 -10.46
N VAL A 248 -10.23 0.18 -10.84
CA VAL A 248 -9.28 -0.93 -10.76
C VAL A 248 -8.15 -0.63 -11.75
N ASN A 249 -6.89 -0.68 -11.29
CA ASN A 249 -5.73 -0.29 -12.08
C ASN A 249 -4.67 -1.40 -12.10
N ILE A 250 -4.33 -1.94 -13.27
CA ILE A 250 -3.34 -3.01 -13.43
C ILE A 250 -2.38 -2.62 -14.56
N VAL A 251 -1.18 -2.14 -14.21
CA VAL A 251 -0.26 -1.54 -15.18
C VAL A 251 1.11 -2.20 -15.14
N ALA A 252 1.44 -2.88 -16.23
CA ALA A 252 2.79 -3.33 -16.51
C ALA A 252 3.49 -2.32 -17.43
N GLU A 253 4.66 -1.81 -17.03
CA GLU A 253 5.47 -0.97 -17.92
C GLU A 253 6.01 -1.78 -19.10
N ARG A 254 6.44 -3.03 -18.86
CA ARG A 254 6.85 -3.97 -19.89
C ARG A 254 5.78 -5.05 -20.05
N GLN A 255 5.42 -5.35 -21.30
CA GLN A 255 4.42 -6.36 -21.61
C GLN A 255 4.77 -7.71 -21.00
N GLY A 256 3.79 -8.36 -20.35
CA GLY A 256 3.96 -9.67 -19.72
C GLY A 256 4.70 -9.63 -18.38
N ASP A 257 4.97 -8.45 -17.81
CA ASP A 257 5.45 -8.36 -16.41
C ASP A 257 4.37 -8.71 -15.39
N ILE A 258 3.10 -8.51 -15.76
CA ILE A 258 1.94 -8.93 -14.99
C ILE A 258 1.20 -9.99 -15.79
N SER A 259 0.97 -11.17 -15.20
CA SER A 259 0.27 -12.29 -15.85
C SER A 259 -0.64 -13.05 -14.87
N GLY A 260 -1.66 -13.76 -15.37
CA GLY A 260 -2.46 -14.68 -14.56
C GLY A 260 -3.19 -13.97 -13.41
N ILE A 261 -3.90 -12.90 -13.74
CA ILE A 261 -4.73 -12.14 -12.80
C ILE A 261 -6.18 -12.59 -12.95
N THR A 262 -6.80 -13.02 -11.87
CA THR A 262 -8.23 -13.38 -11.85
C THR A 262 -8.99 -12.43 -10.94
N LEU A 263 -9.96 -11.72 -11.53
CA LEU A 263 -10.98 -10.95 -10.80
C LEU A 263 -12.28 -11.75 -10.85
N ARG A 264 -12.80 -12.17 -9.69
CA ARG A 264 -13.95 -13.07 -9.60
C ARG A 264 -14.98 -12.59 -8.58
N ARG A 265 -16.26 -12.44 -8.96
CA ARG A 265 -17.32 -11.96 -8.05
C ARG A 265 -16.93 -10.63 -7.40
N VAL A 266 -16.62 -9.64 -8.24
CA VAL A 266 -16.23 -8.28 -7.82
C VAL A 266 -17.36 -7.33 -8.15
N LYS A 267 -17.95 -6.69 -7.14
CA LYS A 267 -19.10 -5.78 -7.30
C LYS A 267 -18.82 -4.41 -6.70
N LEU A 268 -18.58 -3.42 -7.56
CA LEU A 268 -18.16 -2.09 -7.15
C LEU A 268 -19.17 -1.03 -7.57
N GLN A 269 -19.42 -0.06 -6.70
CA GLN A 269 -20.13 1.17 -7.04
C GLN A 269 -19.11 2.29 -7.19
N GLN A 270 -18.86 2.70 -8.43
CA GLN A 270 -17.98 3.82 -8.74
C GLN A 270 -18.73 5.15 -8.60
N GLN A 271 -18.14 6.13 -7.93
CA GLN A 271 -18.72 7.45 -7.74
C GLN A 271 -17.69 8.56 -7.98
N VAL A 272 -18.18 9.81 -8.09
CA VAL A 272 -17.29 10.97 -8.25
C VAL A 272 -16.59 11.26 -6.94
N GLY A 273 -15.26 11.27 -6.97
CA GLY A 273 -14.44 11.61 -5.81
C GLY A 273 -14.37 13.10 -5.53
N LYS A 274 -14.13 13.44 -4.26
CA LYS A 274 -14.11 14.81 -3.76
C LYS A 274 -12.99 15.64 -4.38
N TYR A 275 -11.82 15.04 -4.58
CA TYR A 275 -10.63 15.73 -5.07
C TYR A 275 -10.44 15.61 -6.59
N GLY A 276 -11.34 14.87 -7.27
CA GLY A 276 -11.29 14.66 -8.72
C GLY A 276 -10.06 13.89 -9.21
N ARG A 277 -9.29 13.24 -8.32
CA ARG A 277 -8.02 12.59 -8.66
C ARG A 277 -8.19 11.25 -9.38
N ALA A 278 -9.38 10.68 -9.32
CA ALA A 278 -9.79 9.48 -10.07
C ALA A 278 -9.64 9.61 -11.60
N ALA A 279 -9.38 10.81 -12.15
CA ALA A 279 -9.01 11.02 -13.56
C ALA A 279 -7.61 10.49 -13.92
N THR A 280 -6.79 10.16 -12.92
CA THR A 280 -5.41 9.72 -13.08
C THR A 280 -5.14 8.43 -12.32
N TYR A 281 -4.20 7.64 -12.82
CA TYR A 281 -3.61 6.52 -12.08
C TYR A 281 -2.19 6.86 -11.63
N ASP A 282 -1.79 6.30 -10.50
CA ASP A 282 -0.56 6.65 -9.80
C ASP A 282 0.49 5.54 -9.92
N LEU A 283 1.62 5.85 -10.56
CA LEU A 283 2.74 4.95 -10.76
C LEU A 283 3.91 5.19 -9.81
N ARG A 284 3.80 6.14 -8.88
CA ARG A 284 4.91 6.48 -7.97
C ARG A 284 5.34 5.27 -7.10
N PRO A 285 6.64 5.16 -6.79
CA PRO A 285 7.72 5.93 -7.35
C PRO A 285 8.15 5.32 -8.69
N THR A 286 8.42 6.21 -9.63
CA THR A 286 9.04 6.01 -10.94
C THR A 286 10.53 6.37 -10.87
N ILE A 287 11.25 6.30 -11.99
CA ILE A 287 12.61 6.84 -12.08
C ILE A 287 12.61 8.36 -11.82
N ALA A 288 11.64 9.10 -12.37
CA ALA A 288 11.65 10.56 -12.43
C ALA A 288 11.40 11.28 -11.09
N ASP A 289 10.72 10.62 -10.13
CA ASP A 289 10.40 11.18 -8.82
C ASP A 289 11.29 10.66 -7.67
N ARG A 290 12.37 9.94 -8.00
CA ARG A 290 13.35 9.47 -7.01
C ARG A 290 14.28 10.58 -6.52
N PHE A 291 14.20 10.84 -5.21
CA PHE A 291 15.08 11.80 -4.53
C PHE A 291 16.52 11.32 -4.38
N ASP A 292 16.75 10.00 -4.29
CA ASP A 292 18.09 9.42 -4.15
C ASP A 292 18.90 9.43 -5.45
N ARG A 293 18.24 9.55 -6.60
CA ARG A 293 18.92 9.65 -7.92
C ARG A 293 19.11 11.10 -8.39
N PHE A 294 18.21 12.02 -8.00
CA PHE A 294 18.15 13.39 -8.53
C PHE A 294 18.08 14.46 -7.43
N ALA A 295 18.86 14.28 -6.36
CA ALA A 295 18.74 15.04 -5.11
C ALA A 295 18.83 16.57 -5.26
N GLU A 296 19.46 17.10 -6.32
CA GLU A 296 19.81 18.53 -6.42
C GLU A 296 19.44 19.25 -7.73
N GLU A 297 18.93 18.56 -8.76
CA GLU A 297 18.54 19.22 -10.02
C GLU A 297 17.05 19.63 -10.00
N GLY A 298 16.78 20.85 -9.55
CA GLY A 298 15.61 21.68 -9.92
C GLY A 298 14.19 21.22 -9.54
N GLY A 299 14.00 20.00 -9.02
CA GLY A 299 12.67 19.47 -8.70
C GLY A 299 12.14 19.95 -7.34
N THR A 300 10.94 20.54 -7.32
CA THR A 300 10.21 20.88 -6.08
C THR A 300 9.45 19.66 -5.54
N GLY A 301 9.19 19.61 -4.23
CA GLY A 301 8.43 18.54 -3.59
C GLY A 301 8.96 18.11 -2.23
N ARG A 302 8.51 16.95 -1.74
CA ARG A 302 8.88 16.39 -0.44
C ARG A 302 9.47 14.99 -0.59
N ALA A 303 10.67 14.80 -0.05
CA ALA A 303 11.39 13.53 -0.06
C ALA A 303 10.51 12.38 0.43
N ASN A 304 10.53 11.25 -0.28
CA ASN A 304 9.69 10.07 0.00
C ASN A 304 8.17 10.31 -0.04
N ALA A 305 7.71 11.40 -0.68
CA ALA A 305 6.27 11.68 -0.85
C ALA A 305 5.92 12.07 -2.29
N PHE A 306 6.50 13.12 -2.85
CA PHE A 306 6.18 13.52 -4.22
C PHE A 306 7.24 14.48 -4.76
N ARG A 307 7.39 14.48 -6.08
CA ARG A 307 8.04 15.55 -6.83
C ARG A 307 7.04 16.18 -7.77
N LEU A 308 7.21 17.46 -8.05
CA LEU A 308 6.40 18.18 -9.02
C LEU A 308 7.17 18.36 -10.33
N ASP A 309 6.46 18.28 -11.46
CA ASP A 309 6.98 18.67 -12.77
C ASP A 309 7.02 20.21 -12.91
N ALA A 310 7.49 20.71 -14.07
CA ALA A 310 7.59 22.14 -14.33
C ALA A 310 6.23 22.86 -14.31
N GLU A 311 5.16 22.11 -14.57
CA GLU A 311 3.76 22.56 -14.54
C GLU A 311 3.13 22.43 -13.14
N GLY A 312 3.89 21.98 -12.13
CA GLY A 312 3.42 21.84 -10.76
C GLY A 312 2.53 20.62 -10.50
N ARG A 313 2.48 19.66 -11.43
CA ARG A 313 1.77 18.38 -11.28
C ARG A 313 2.66 17.35 -10.60
N VAL A 314 2.04 16.42 -9.88
CA VAL A 314 2.76 15.33 -9.24
C VAL A 314 3.30 14.36 -10.30
N ILE A 315 4.61 14.20 -10.34
CA ILE A 315 5.29 13.24 -11.23
C ILE A 315 4.82 11.82 -10.90
N GLY A 316 4.49 11.04 -11.94
CA GLY A 316 4.00 9.67 -11.80
C GLY A 316 2.48 9.54 -11.71
N MET A 317 1.73 10.65 -11.63
CA MET A 317 0.29 10.66 -11.89
C MET A 317 0.06 10.75 -13.40
N ILE A 318 -0.60 9.74 -13.97
CA ILE A 318 -0.81 9.62 -15.42
C ILE A 318 -2.30 9.68 -15.72
N ASP A 319 -2.68 10.49 -16.71
CA ASP A 319 -4.06 10.55 -17.19
C ASP A 319 -4.45 9.22 -17.87
N TYR A 320 -5.69 8.77 -17.64
CA TYR A 320 -6.22 7.67 -18.45
C TYR A 320 -6.40 8.15 -19.91
N PRO A 321 -5.97 7.37 -20.93
CA PRO A 321 -5.92 7.86 -22.31
C PRO A 321 -7.27 8.30 -22.92
N SER A 322 -8.40 7.92 -22.31
CA SER A 322 -9.75 8.29 -22.76
C SER A 322 -10.72 8.53 -21.59
N GLY A 323 -10.19 9.05 -20.48
CA GLY A 323 -10.97 9.30 -19.27
C GLY A 323 -11.04 8.12 -18.31
N THR A 324 -11.62 8.33 -17.12
CA THR A 324 -11.66 7.33 -16.03
C THR A 324 -12.49 6.10 -16.42
N PRO A 325 -11.91 4.89 -16.48
CA PRO A 325 -12.67 3.65 -16.68
C PRO A 325 -13.11 3.04 -15.33
N GLY A 326 -13.83 1.92 -15.38
CA GLY A 326 -14.05 1.08 -14.19
C GLY A 326 -12.85 0.17 -13.90
N ILE A 327 -12.27 -0.41 -14.96
CA ILE A 327 -11.05 -1.22 -14.96
C ILE A 327 -10.11 -0.71 -16.04
N PHE A 328 -8.88 -0.40 -15.67
CA PHE A 328 -7.77 -0.12 -16.58
C PHE A 328 -6.71 -1.21 -16.46
N ALA A 329 -6.37 -1.85 -17.59
CA ALA A 329 -5.28 -2.80 -17.67
C ALA A 329 -4.33 -2.42 -18.81
N LYS A 330 -3.03 -2.33 -18.54
CA LYS A 330 -2.01 -2.03 -19.55
C LYS A 330 -0.89 -3.06 -19.50
N GLY A 331 -0.57 -3.69 -20.63
CA GLY A 331 0.55 -4.64 -20.74
C GLY A 331 0.38 -5.94 -19.94
N VAL A 332 -0.86 -6.30 -19.58
CA VAL A 332 -1.20 -7.45 -18.74
C VAL A 332 -1.55 -8.66 -19.60
N GLU A 333 -0.99 -9.82 -19.26
CA GLU A 333 -1.33 -11.10 -19.88
C GLU A 333 -2.29 -11.91 -19.01
N ASP A 334 -3.18 -12.70 -19.62
CA ASP A 334 -4.10 -13.61 -18.92
C ASP A 334 -4.95 -12.96 -17.80
N LEU A 335 -5.48 -11.75 -18.06
CA LEU A 335 -6.47 -11.11 -17.18
C LEU A 335 -7.86 -11.72 -17.40
N VAL A 336 -8.29 -12.51 -16.42
CA VAL A 336 -9.59 -13.16 -16.35
C VAL A 336 -10.55 -12.35 -15.48
N THR A 337 -11.76 -12.11 -15.98
CA THR A 337 -12.85 -11.46 -15.25
C THR A 337 -14.08 -12.37 -15.25
N GLU A 338 -14.55 -12.77 -14.07
CA GLU A 338 -15.70 -13.66 -13.88
C GLU A 338 -16.68 -13.01 -12.90
N ASP A 339 -17.92 -12.72 -13.33
CA ASP A 339 -18.91 -12.03 -12.48
C ASP A 339 -18.39 -10.72 -11.88
N VAL A 340 -17.86 -9.85 -12.74
CA VAL A 340 -17.38 -8.51 -12.38
C VAL A 340 -18.42 -7.47 -12.79
N GLU A 341 -18.93 -6.73 -11.82
CA GLU A 341 -19.94 -5.68 -12.00
C GLU A 341 -19.41 -4.36 -11.42
N ILE A 342 -19.37 -3.32 -12.25
CA ILE A 342 -19.04 -1.95 -11.81
C ILE A 342 -20.21 -1.05 -12.18
N SER A 343 -21.01 -0.69 -11.17
CA SER A 343 -22.08 0.30 -11.31
C SER A 343 -21.48 1.69 -11.33
N ARG A 344 -21.88 2.51 -12.30
CA ARG A 344 -21.33 3.86 -12.54
C ARG A 344 -22.47 4.88 -12.64
N PRO A 345 -22.24 6.18 -12.37
CA PRO A 345 -23.29 7.18 -12.43
C PRO A 345 -23.92 7.28 -13.82
N SER A 346 -25.22 7.60 -13.86
CA SER A 346 -25.98 7.83 -15.10
C SER A 346 -26.74 9.16 -15.00
N PRO A 347 -26.45 10.16 -15.87
CA PRO A 347 -25.44 10.12 -16.94
C PRO A 347 -24.01 10.00 -16.39
N LEU A 348 -23.09 9.51 -17.23
CA LEU A 348 -21.68 9.45 -16.87
C LEU A 348 -21.13 10.86 -16.60
N PRO A 349 -20.29 11.04 -15.56
CA PRO A 349 -19.64 12.33 -15.31
C PRO A 349 -18.73 12.74 -16.47
N ALA A 350 -18.50 14.04 -16.63
CA ALA A 350 -17.58 14.55 -17.64
C ALA A 350 -16.16 13.99 -17.43
N GLY A 351 -15.49 13.60 -18.52
CA GLY A 351 -14.14 13.01 -18.47
C GLY A 351 -14.10 11.54 -18.05
N TRP A 352 -15.25 10.88 -17.85
CA TRP A 352 -15.30 9.43 -17.62
C TRP A 352 -15.40 8.68 -18.94
N ASN A 353 -14.67 7.56 -19.03
CA ASN A 353 -14.68 6.72 -20.21
C ASN A 353 -16.02 5.98 -20.32
N PRO A 354 -16.72 5.99 -21.48
CA PRO A 354 -17.93 5.20 -21.68
C PRO A 354 -17.70 3.68 -21.56
N GLU A 355 -16.50 3.20 -21.90
CA GLU A 355 -16.11 1.81 -21.68
C GLU A 355 -15.75 1.58 -20.21
N THR A 356 -16.35 0.54 -19.62
CA THR A 356 -16.08 0.17 -18.23
C THR A 356 -14.75 -0.57 -18.08
N ILE A 357 -14.35 -1.36 -19.09
CA ILE A 357 -13.09 -2.11 -19.08
C ILE A 357 -12.24 -1.63 -20.26
N MET A 358 -11.07 -1.08 -19.95
CA MET A 358 -10.08 -0.62 -20.92
C MET A 358 -8.82 -1.49 -20.82
N ARG A 359 -8.40 -2.06 -21.95
CA ARG A 359 -7.19 -2.87 -22.08
C ARG A 359 -6.27 -2.25 -23.14
N VAL A 360 -5.01 -2.00 -22.78
CA VAL A 360 -4.01 -1.33 -23.65
C VAL A 360 -2.74 -2.16 -23.78
#